data_AF-A0A443SQI5-F1
#
_entry.id   AF-A0A443SQI5-F1
#
_cell.length_a   1.000
_cell.length_b   1.000
_cell.length_c   1.000
_cell.angle_alpha   90.00
_cell.angle_beta   90.00
_cell.angle_gamma   90.00
#
_symmetry.space_group_name_H-M   'P 1'
#
loop_
_entity.id
_entity.type
_entity.pdbx_description
1 polymer ?
#
loop_
_entity_poly.entity_id
_entity_poly.type
_entity_poly.pdbx_seq_one_letter_code
_entity_poly.pdbx_strand_id
1 'polypeptide(L)'
;MDYKVNYENHCKFSANHSRKRKEGSPVRIFTNIPPNLFVLEESEGYKYCSICERYVASENKHCIHCNRCTSKDGRESIHCFECNRCVKNTWKHCNRCKKCSLPHIH
;
A
#
# COMPACT_ATOMS: atom_id res chain seq x y z
N MET A 1 6.75 -0.77 7.43
CA MET A 1 6.84 0.61 6.90
C MET A 1 6.40 0.66 5.45
N ASP A 2 6.13 1.84 4.90
CA ASP A 2 5.68 2.00 3.50
C ASP A 2 6.83 2.16 2.50
N TYR A 3 8.08 2.25 2.98
CA TYR A 3 9.26 2.37 2.12
C TYR A 3 9.37 1.21 1.11
N LYS A 4 9.47 1.57 -0.17
CA LYS A 4 9.57 0.65 -1.30
C LYS A 4 11.04 0.34 -1.58
N VAL A 5 11.46 -0.89 -1.29
CA VAL A 5 12.84 -1.33 -1.55
C VAL A 5 13.04 -1.54 -3.05
N ASN A 6 13.90 -0.74 -3.67
CA ASN A 6 14.31 -0.93 -5.06
C ASN A 6 15.44 -1.96 -5.14
N TYR A 7 15.47 -2.68 -6.27
CA TYR A 7 16.49 -3.70 -6.54
C TYR A 7 17.12 -3.43 -7.90
N GLU A 8 18.42 -3.64 -8.03
CA GLU A 8 19.11 -3.55 -9.31
C GLU A 8 18.99 -4.86 -10.11
N ASN A 9 19.01 -6.01 -9.43
CA ASN A 9 19.14 -7.33 -10.06
C ASN A 9 17.97 -8.29 -9.77
N HIS A 10 16.90 -7.85 -9.09
CA HIS A 10 15.79 -8.74 -8.77
C HIS A 10 15.05 -9.16 -10.05
N CYS A 11 14.96 -10.47 -10.31
CA CYS A 11 14.45 -11.04 -11.56
C CYS A 11 13.04 -10.55 -11.97
N LYS A 12 12.19 -10.17 -11.01
CA LYS A 12 10.82 -9.65 -11.26
C LYS A 12 10.64 -8.14 -11.02
N PHE A 13 11.58 -7.49 -10.33
CA PHE A 13 11.39 -6.13 -9.78
C PHE A 13 12.65 -5.25 -9.93
N SER A 14 13.57 -5.64 -10.80
CA SER A 14 14.77 -4.85 -11.14
C SER A 14 14.38 -3.50 -11.75
N ALA A 15 15.09 -2.46 -11.33
CA ALA A 15 14.98 -1.12 -11.91
C ALA A 15 15.34 -1.06 -13.40
N ASN A 16 16.14 -2.01 -13.88
CA ASN A 16 16.67 -2.06 -15.25
C ASN A 16 15.84 -2.94 -16.20
N HIS A 17 14.78 -3.59 -15.70
CA HIS A 17 13.91 -4.37 -16.57
C HIS A 17 12.97 -3.45 -17.35
N SER A 18 12.82 -3.70 -18.65
CA SER A 18 11.94 -2.95 -19.58
C SER A 18 10.45 -2.92 -19.17
N ARG A 19 10.06 -3.72 -18.16
CA ARG A 19 8.73 -3.74 -17.54
C ARG A 19 8.81 -3.33 -16.07
N LYS A 20 9.42 -2.17 -15.78
CA LYS A 20 9.42 -1.59 -14.44
C LYS A 20 7.97 -1.38 -14.00
N ARG A 21 7.59 -1.96 -12.86
CA ARG A 21 6.26 -1.71 -12.26
C ARG A 21 6.21 -0.26 -11.80
N LYS A 22 5.16 0.48 -12.19
CA LYS A 22 4.91 1.84 -11.68
C LYS A 22 4.83 1.87 -10.15
N GLU A 23 4.38 0.77 -9.56
CA GLU A 23 4.14 0.61 -8.13
C GLU A 23 5.39 0.26 -7.31
N GLY A 24 6.53 0.04 -7.98
CA GLY A 24 7.77 -0.42 -7.36
C GLY A 24 7.72 -1.89 -6.93
N SER A 25 8.72 -2.29 -6.15
CA SER A 25 8.80 -3.63 -5.55
C SER A 25 7.67 -3.85 -4.53
N PRO A 26 7.14 -5.07 -4.36
CA PRO A 26 6.23 -5.40 -3.26
C PRO A 26 6.94 -5.53 -1.90
N VAL A 27 8.28 -5.56 -1.87
CA VAL A 27 9.05 -5.77 -0.63
C VAL A 27 9.01 -4.52 0.26
N ARG A 28 8.81 -4.73 1.57
CA ARG A 28 8.75 -3.70 2.61
C ARG A 28 9.62 -4.09 3.79
N ILE A 29 10.09 -3.09 4.54
CA ILE A 29 10.87 -3.28 5.76
C ILE A 29 9.93 -3.56 6.95
N PHE A 30 10.29 -4.60 7.71
CA PHE A 30 9.69 -4.96 8.99
C PHE A 30 10.76 -4.84 10.08
N THR A 31 10.47 -4.08 11.12
CA THR A 31 11.37 -3.82 12.24
C THR A 31 10.55 -3.54 13.50
N ASN A 32 11.17 -3.72 14.66
CA ASN A 32 10.62 -3.36 15.96
C ASN A 32 10.90 -1.88 16.33
N ILE A 33 11.68 -1.16 15.53
CA ILE A 33 11.95 0.27 15.75
C ILE A 33 10.67 1.09 15.47
N PRO A 34 10.33 2.07 16.33
CA PRO A 34 9.18 2.96 16.14
C PRO A 34 9.13 3.60 14.73
N PRO A 35 7.99 3.54 14.02
CA PRO A 35 7.88 4.06 12.65
C PRO A 35 8.08 5.56 12.48
N ASN A 36 7.84 6.35 13.53
CA ASN A 36 8.00 7.81 13.53
C ASN A 36 9.48 8.25 13.42
N LEU A 37 10.42 7.37 13.78
CA LEU A 37 11.86 7.64 13.67
C LEU A 37 12.39 7.50 12.24
N PHE A 38 11.60 6.92 11.33
CA PHE A 38 11.99 6.74 9.94
C PHE A 38 11.47 7.90 9.10
N VAL A 39 12.33 8.89 8.92
CA VAL A 39 12.08 10.03 8.03
C VAL A 39 12.28 9.57 6.58
N LEU A 40 11.26 9.77 5.75
CA LEU A 40 11.33 9.51 4.31
C LEU A 40 11.13 10.83 3.56
N GLU A 41 11.91 11.04 2.50
CA GLU A 41 11.91 12.29 1.75
C GLU A 41 10.66 12.45 0.87
N GLU A 42 10.10 13.65 0.84
CA GLU A 42 8.97 13.97 -0.04
C GLU A 42 9.35 13.93 -1.52
N SER A 43 10.60 14.27 -1.83
CA SER A 43 11.18 14.20 -3.18
C SER A 43 11.20 12.77 -3.75
N GLU A 44 11.15 11.75 -2.87
CA GLU A 44 11.07 10.34 -3.24
C GLU A 44 9.63 9.80 -3.28
N GLY A 45 8.63 10.68 -3.10
CA GLY A 45 7.22 10.32 -3.19
C GLY A 45 6.63 9.75 -1.89
N TYR A 46 7.13 10.22 -0.74
CA TYR A 46 6.55 9.92 0.56
C TYR A 46 5.94 11.18 1.20
N LYS A 47 5.10 10.97 2.22
CA LYS A 47 4.53 12.05 3.04
C LYS A 47 4.37 11.57 4.48
N TYR A 48 4.38 12.50 5.43
CA TYR A 48 4.06 12.18 6.81
C TYR A 48 2.55 12.09 7.03
N CYS A 49 2.08 11.01 7.65
CA CYS A 49 0.72 10.91 8.15
C CYS A 49 0.70 11.26 9.64
N SER A 50 0.11 12.40 9.99
CA SER A 50 0.02 12.86 11.38
C SER A 50 -0.84 11.95 12.27
N ILE A 51 -1.89 11.32 11.72
CA ILE A 51 -2.79 10.45 12.49
C ILE A 51 -2.11 9.12 12.84
N CYS A 52 -1.36 8.54 11.89
CA CYS A 52 -0.62 7.30 12.10
C CYS A 52 0.80 7.52 12.65
N GLU A 53 1.21 8.79 12.80
CA GLU A 53 2.54 9.23 13.19
C GLU A 53 3.69 8.53 12.43
N ARG A 54 3.57 8.41 11.11
CA ARG A 54 4.56 7.70 10.29
C ARG A 54 4.60 8.22 8.85
N TYR A 55 5.75 8.04 8.20
CA TYR A 55 5.85 8.27 6.76
C TYR A 55 5.16 7.16 5.97
N VAL A 56 4.40 7.57 4.96
CA VAL A 56 3.62 6.73 4.05
C VAL A 56 3.90 7.12 2.60
N ALA A 57 3.67 6.21 1.67
CA ALA A 57 3.74 6.58 0.25
C ALA A 57 2.71 7.68 -0.05
N SER A 58 3.03 8.63 -0.93
CA SER A 58 2.17 9.79 -1.20
C SER A 58 0.78 9.39 -1.70
N GLU A 59 0.68 8.29 -2.44
CA GLU A 59 -0.57 7.71 -2.91
C GLU A 59 -1.33 6.87 -1.87
N ASN A 60 -0.72 6.57 -0.72
CA ASN A 60 -1.41 5.92 0.40
C ASN A 60 -2.31 6.95 1.10
N LYS A 61 -3.62 6.67 1.13
CA LYS A 61 -4.61 7.50 1.80
C LYS A 61 -4.96 6.86 3.15
N HIS A 62 -4.97 7.68 4.21
CA HIS A 62 -5.44 7.24 5.52
C HIS A 62 -6.92 6.88 5.44
N CYS A 63 -7.27 5.70 5.91
CA CYS A 63 -8.67 5.34 6.06
C CYS A 63 -9.14 5.77 7.45
N ILE A 64 -10.10 6.68 7.50
CA ILE A 64 -10.71 7.17 8.74
C ILE A 64 -11.43 6.03 9.47
N HIS A 65 -12.16 5.17 8.75
CA HIS A 65 -12.91 4.05 9.35
C HIS A 65 -12.02 2.96 9.95
N CYS A 66 -10.85 2.68 9.35
CA CYS A 66 -9.89 1.73 9.92
C CYS A 66 -8.88 2.39 10.86
N ASN A 67 -8.88 3.72 10.94
CA ASN A 67 -7.86 4.57 11.54
C ASN A 67 -6.42 4.19 11.16
N ARG A 68 -6.19 3.84 9.88
CA ARG A 68 -4.90 3.33 9.39
C ARG A 68 -4.66 3.71 7.93
N CYS A 69 -3.40 3.97 7.58
CA CYS A 69 -2.93 3.96 6.20
C CYS A 69 -2.72 2.51 5.74
N THR A 70 -3.63 1.99 4.91
CA THR A 70 -3.74 0.56 4.59
C THR A 70 -3.25 0.16 3.20
N SER A 71 -2.89 1.11 2.32
CA SER A 71 -2.38 0.74 1.01
C SER A 71 -1.04 0.00 1.14
N LYS A 72 -0.96 -1.18 0.53
CA LYS A 72 0.26 -2.02 0.54
C LYS A 72 1.06 -1.91 -0.75
N ASP A 73 0.36 -1.70 -1.87
CA ASP A 73 0.94 -1.82 -3.22
C ASP A 73 1.10 -0.47 -3.92
N GLY A 74 1.07 0.66 -3.19
CA GLY A 74 1.10 1.99 -3.81
C GLY A 74 -0.08 2.26 -4.75
N ARG A 75 -1.23 1.65 -4.45
CA ARG A 75 -2.50 1.89 -5.16
C ARG A 75 -3.53 2.35 -4.16
N GLU A 76 -4.47 3.16 -4.59
CA GLU A 76 -5.55 3.59 -3.71
C GLU A 76 -6.34 2.37 -3.20
N SER A 77 -6.51 2.30 -1.88
CA SER A 77 -7.38 1.33 -1.23
C SER A 77 -8.69 2.00 -0.81
N ILE A 78 -9.80 1.31 -1.01
CA ILE A 78 -11.13 1.76 -0.58
C ILE A 78 -11.57 0.96 0.64
N HIS A 79 -12.30 1.57 1.57
CA HIS A 79 -12.90 0.87 2.69
C HIS A 79 -14.15 0.11 2.22
N CYS A 80 -14.23 -1.18 2.52
CA CYS A 80 -15.46 -1.94 2.37
C CYS A 80 -16.14 -2.06 3.74
N PHE A 81 -17.31 -1.45 3.88
CA PHE A 81 -18.10 -1.47 5.12
C PHE A 81 -18.61 -2.87 5.47
N GLU A 82 -19.07 -3.64 4.47
CA GLU A 82 -19.52 -5.02 4.66
C GLU A 82 -18.41 -5.93 5.21
N CYS A 83 -17.15 -5.70 4.80
CA CYS A 83 -16.00 -6.47 5.29
C CYS A 83 -15.24 -5.78 6.43
N ASN A 84 -15.66 -4.58 6.84
CA ASN A 84 -14.97 -3.71 7.80
C ASN A 84 -13.45 -3.61 7.58
N ARG A 85 -13.01 -3.52 6.32
CA ARG A 85 -11.59 -3.46 5.97
C ARG A 85 -11.34 -2.74 4.65
N CYS A 86 -10.15 -2.16 4.54
CA CYS A 86 -9.68 -1.62 3.27
C CYS A 86 -9.26 -2.72 2.28
N VAL A 87 -9.67 -2.56 1.04
CA VAL A 87 -9.37 -3.46 -0.08
C VAL A 87 -8.84 -2.65 -1.27
N LYS A 88 -8.26 -3.32 -2.26
CA LYS A 88 -7.82 -2.66 -3.51
C LYS A 88 -9.03 -2.02 -4.18
N ASN A 89 -8.89 -0.82 -4.76
CA ASN A 89 -9.98 -0.15 -5.48
C ASN A 89 -10.57 -0.97 -6.64
N THR A 90 -9.81 -1.93 -7.18
CA THR A 90 -10.28 -2.86 -8.22
C THR A 90 -11.15 -4.00 -7.69
N TRP A 91 -11.26 -4.17 -6.37
CA TRP A 91 -12.04 -5.23 -5.75
C TRP A 91 -13.45 -4.75 -5.46
N LYS A 92 -14.45 -5.62 -5.65
CA LYS A 92 -15.85 -5.39 -5.31
C LYS A 92 -16.30 -6.38 -4.24
N HIS A 93 -17.17 -5.94 -3.33
CA HIS A 93 -17.81 -6.85 -2.37
C HIS A 93 -18.84 -7.71 -3.09
N CYS A 94 -18.78 -9.02 -2.89
CA CYS A 94 -19.78 -9.96 -3.39
C CYS A 94 -20.74 -10.36 -2.27
N ASN A 95 -22.01 -9.99 -2.41
CA ASN A 95 -23.06 -10.28 -1.42
C ASN A 95 -23.32 -11.77 -1.22
N ARG A 96 -23.10 -12.59 -2.27
CA ARG A 96 -23.25 -14.05 -2.20
C ARG A 96 -22.10 -14.70 -1.43
N CYS A 97 -20.87 -14.29 -1.72
CA CYS A 97 -19.67 -14.87 -1.09
C CYS A 97 -19.26 -14.19 0.21
N LYS A 98 -19.89 -13.05 0.55
CA LYS A 98 -19.60 -12.21 1.72
C LYS A 98 -18.12 -11.82 1.82
N LYS A 99 -17.48 -11.59 0.67
CA LYS A 99 -16.06 -11.20 0.59
C LYS A 99 -15.80 -10.26 -0.57
N CYS A 100 -14.78 -9.42 -0.43
CA CYS A 100 -14.25 -8.63 -1.55
C CYS A 100 -13.31 -9.46 -2.41
N SER A 101 -13.48 -9.36 -3.73
CA SER A 101 -12.68 -10.05 -4.74
C SER A 101 -12.65 -9.24 -6.03
N LEU A 102 -11.86 -9.70 -7.00
CA LEU A 102 -11.92 -9.15 -8.36
C LEU A 102 -13.31 -9.41 -8.96
N PRO A 103 -13.83 -8.51 -9.81
CA PRO A 103 -15.19 -8.58 -10.34
C PRO A 103 -15.53 -9.87 -11.11
N HIS A 104 -14.53 -10.55 -11.68
CA HIS A 104 -14.69 -11.74 -12.53
C HIS A 104 -14.54 -13.07 -11.78
N ILE A 105 -14.50 -13.08 -10.45
CA ILE A 105 -14.30 -14.30 -9.63
C ILE A 105 -15.64 -14.96 -9.22
N HIS A 106 -16.74 -14.67 -9.92
CA HIS A 106 -18.08 -15.18 -9.56
C HIS A 106 -18.86 -15.72 -10.75
#